data_AF-A0A1L8RKH7-F1
#
_entry.id   AF-A0A1L8RKH7-F1
#
_cell.length_a   1.000
_cell.length_b   1.000
_cell.length_c   1.000
_cell.angle_alpha   90.00
_cell.angle_beta   90.00
_cell.angle_gamma   90.00
#
_symmetry.space_group_name_H-M   'P 1'
#
loop_
_entity.id
_entity.type
_entity.pdbx_description
1 polymer ?
#
loop_
_entity_poly.entity_id
_entity_poly.type
_entity_poly.pdbx_seq_one_letter_code
_entity_poly.pdbx_strand_id
1 'polypeptide(L)'
;MTKAIQPEMTKRFRDEFTGDAKQRLAQNAVVKNGITAAAQLPEGPVANVPVFSIDLATGKVANQKQSGRCWMFAALNTFRHKMLNSFKLKDFELSQNYTFFWDKYEKANYFYENILATAEEELTSRKVAFLLQTPQQDGGQWDMIVSIFQKYGVVPKSVMPESSNSSNSRDLNNYLNKMLRKDAVTLRQLVADGKSEAEIQAAKADMLHDVYNFLTISLGTPPETFDFEYRDEDKNYHIDRNLTPQSFYEKYVGVDLNDYVSIINAPTADKPYNKTYTVEMLGNVVGGKDVRYLNVDMDAFKKLAIAQLEQGESVWFGCDVGQSSTRDTGIMATDVFDMNNLFDTDFTMTKAERLDYGESLMTHAMVLTGVDLVDGHSTKWKVENSWGDKVGEQGFFVMSDAWMDEYTYQIVVRKELLTEEQQAQLEQTPVVLAPWDPMGALA
;
A
#
# COMPACT_ATOMS: atom_id res chain seq x y z
N MET A 1 -4.02 -48.77 3.52
CA MET A 1 -3.22 -47.70 4.15
C MET A 1 -4.18 -46.75 4.83
N THR A 2 -3.97 -46.44 6.10
CA THR A 2 -4.72 -45.41 6.80
C THR A 2 -4.26 -44.04 6.30
N LYS A 3 -5.19 -43.09 6.11
CA LYS A 3 -4.84 -41.70 5.77
C LYS A 3 -4.42 -40.87 6.99
N ALA A 4 -4.55 -41.43 8.18
CA ALA A 4 -4.24 -40.78 9.45
C ALA A 4 -2.77 -40.96 9.85
N ILE A 5 -2.21 -40.00 10.58
CA ILE A 5 -0.90 -40.11 11.22
C ILE A 5 -0.88 -41.34 12.13
N GLN A 6 0.09 -42.23 11.91
CA GLN A 6 0.24 -43.45 12.70
C GLN A 6 1.21 -43.22 13.87
N PRO A 7 0.94 -43.76 15.08
CA PRO A 7 1.81 -43.60 16.24
C PRO A 7 3.27 -44.03 15.98
N GLU A 8 3.46 -45.12 15.24
CA GLU A 8 4.77 -45.67 14.88
C GLU A 8 5.56 -44.71 13.98
N MET A 9 4.86 -44.00 13.09
CA MET A 9 5.46 -42.97 12.23
C MET A 9 5.97 -41.80 13.09
N THR A 10 5.15 -41.30 14.02
CA THR A 10 5.57 -40.21 14.93
C THR A 10 6.71 -40.63 15.86
N LYS A 11 6.70 -41.89 16.34
CA LYS A 11 7.81 -42.41 17.14
C LYS A 11 9.11 -42.41 16.34
N ARG A 12 9.08 -42.89 15.09
CA ARG A 12 10.25 -42.86 14.19
C ARG A 12 10.78 -41.43 14.00
N PHE A 13 9.90 -40.46 13.72
CA PHE A 13 10.32 -39.06 13.57
C PHE A 13 10.97 -38.48 14.85
N ARG A 14 10.45 -38.85 16.03
CA ARG A 14 11.06 -38.46 17.30
C ARG A 14 12.46 -39.06 17.47
N ASP A 15 12.62 -40.34 17.18
CA ASP A 15 13.90 -41.03 17.33
C ASP A 15 14.94 -40.45 16.35
N GLU A 16 14.54 -40.16 15.11
CA GLU A 16 15.35 -39.44 14.10
C GLU A 16 15.78 -38.05 14.62
N PHE A 17 14.82 -37.24 15.08
CA PHE A 17 15.08 -35.88 15.58
C PHE A 17 15.98 -35.86 16.83
N THR A 18 15.71 -36.74 17.80
CA THR A 18 16.49 -36.79 19.05
C THR A 18 17.88 -37.40 18.85
N GLY A 19 18.07 -38.21 17.81
CA GLY A 19 19.36 -38.72 17.37
C GLY A 19 20.23 -37.65 16.70
N ASP A 20 19.63 -36.62 16.11
CA ASP A 20 20.35 -35.54 15.43
C ASP A 20 20.82 -34.45 16.41
N ALA A 21 22.14 -34.24 16.49
CA ALA A 21 22.72 -33.20 17.36
C ALA A 21 22.50 -31.78 16.82
N LYS A 22 22.47 -31.58 15.49
CA LYS A 22 22.25 -30.28 14.85
C LYS A 22 20.81 -29.83 15.07
N GLN A 23 19.83 -30.71 14.83
CA GLN A 23 18.41 -30.39 15.04
C GLN A 23 18.11 -30.07 16.51
N ARG A 24 18.72 -30.79 17.47
CA ARG A 24 18.60 -30.44 18.91
C ARG A 24 19.27 -29.12 19.27
N LEU A 25 20.39 -28.77 18.64
CA LEU A 25 21.03 -27.47 18.84
C LEU A 25 20.14 -26.34 18.30
N ALA A 26 19.62 -26.48 17.08
CA ALA A 26 18.66 -25.55 16.49
C ALA A 26 17.41 -25.42 17.36
N GLN A 27 16.87 -26.53 17.88
CA GLN A 27 15.75 -26.52 18.83
C GLN A 27 16.05 -25.65 20.05
N ASN A 28 17.21 -25.81 20.68
CA ASN A 28 17.56 -25.02 21.87
C ASN A 28 17.61 -23.52 21.55
N ALA A 29 18.18 -23.15 20.40
CA ALA A 29 18.25 -21.75 19.96
C ALA A 29 16.86 -21.18 19.66
N VAL A 30 16.04 -21.89 18.88
CA VAL A 30 14.71 -21.45 18.47
C VAL A 30 13.73 -21.41 19.63
N VAL A 31 13.69 -22.43 20.50
CA VAL A 31 12.80 -22.45 21.68
C VAL A 31 13.12 -21.29 22.63
N LYS A 32 14.40 -20.93 22.75
CA LYS A 32 14.81 -19.83 23.66
C LYS A 32 14.56 -18.45 23.06
N ASN A 33 14.83 -18.26 21.77
CA ASN A 33 14.93 -16.93 21.16
C ASN A 33 13.82 -16.62 20.13
N GLY A 34 13.06 -17.63 19.69
CA GLY A 34 12.15 -17.53 18.54
C GLY A 34 12.85 -17.85 17.21
N ILE A 35 12.05 -18.09 16.17
CA ILE A 35 12.52 -18.54 14.85
C ILE A 35 13.38 -17.47 14.18
N THR A 36 12.82 -16.27 13.97
CA THR A 36 13.45 -15.19 13.22
C THR A 36 14.78 -14.74 13.85
N ALA A 37 14.80 -14.56 15.18
CA ALA A 37 16.02 -14.16 15.89
C ALA A 37 17.12 -15.24 15.84
N ALA A 38 16.74 -16.53 15.82
CA ALA A 38 17.68 -17.63 15.69
C ALA A 38 18.20 -17.82 14.25
N ALA A 39 17.43 -17.38 13.24
CA ALA A 39 17.79 -17.46 11.82
C ALA A 39 18.59 -16.27 11.30
N GLN A 40 18.71 -15.18 12.08
CA GLN A 40 19.28 -13.93 11.60
C GLN A 40 20.79 -14.05 11.32
N LEU A 41 21.21 -13.65 10.12
CA LEU A 41 22.59 -13.68 9.68
C LEU A 41 23.35 -12.41 10.08
N PRO A 42 24.54 -12.50 10.69
CA PRO A 42 25.36 -11.34 11.02
C PRO A 42 25.93 -10.63 9.77
N GLU A 43 26.00 -11.32 8.64
CA GLU A 43 26.47 -10.77 7.36
C GLU A 43 25.43 -9.84 6.71
N GLY A 44 24.13 -10.04 6.96
CA GLY A 44 23.05 -9.25 6.36
C GLY A 44 23.23 -7.74 6.54
N PRO A 45 23.45 -7.23 7.76
CA PRO A 45 23.76 -5.81 7.99
C PRO A 45 25.04 -5.31 7.30
N VAL A 46 26.04 -6.18 7.11
CA VAL A 46 27.31 -5.81 6.46
C VAL A 46 27.12 -5.65 4.95
N ALA A 47 26.31 -6.49 4.33
CA ALA A 47 25.99 -6.40 2.90
C ALA A 47 25.08 -5.20 2.58
N ASN A 48 24.24 -4.81 3.55
CA ASN A 48 23.16 -3.82 3.36
C ASN A 48 23.45 -2.49 4.08
N VAL A 49 24.65 -1.94 3.96
CA VAL A 49 24.97 -0.63 4.52
C VAL A 49 24.17 0.48 3.81
N PRO A 50 23.49 1.41 4.50
CA PRO A 50 22.60 2.41 3.90
C PRO A 50 23.38 3.59 3.29
N VAL A 51 24.16 3.32 2.23
CA VAL A 51 24.91 4.30 1.45
C VAL A 51 24.57 4.07 -0.02
N PHE A 52 24.21 5.15 -0.72
CA PHE A 52 23.63 5.07 -2.07
C PHE A 52 24.31 6.08 -3.00
N SER A 53 24.54 5.69 -4.26
CA SER A 53 25.09 6.60 -5.28
C SER A 53 24.10 7.68 -5.72
N ILE A 54 22.80 7.37 -5.74
CA ILE A 54 21.70 8.33 -5.88
C ILE A 54 20.97 8.40 -4.55
N ASP A 55 20.93 9.59 -3.93
CA ASP A 55 20.26 9.83 -2.65
C ASP A 55 19.51 11.17 -2.68
N LEU A 56 18.17 11.09 -2.69
CA LEU A 56 17.30 12.26 -2.71
C LEU A 56 17.13 12.84 -1.31
N ALA A 57 17.15 14.17 -1.21
CA ALA A 57 16.84 14.87 0.03
C ALA A 57 15.32 14.89 0.28
N THR A 58 14.84 14.09 1.24
CA THR A 58 13.40 13.94 1.54
C THR A 58 12.95 14.41 2.92
N GLY A 59 13.89 14.81 3.78
CA GLY A 59 13.61 15.31 5.13
C GLY A 59 13.27 14.18 6.12
N LYS A 60 12.51 14.51 7.17
CA LYS A 60 12.12 13.53 8.21
C LYS A 60 10.95 12.68 7.76
N VAL A 61 10.96 11.41 8.15
CA VAL A 61 9.86 10.47 7.89
C VAL A 61 8.57 10.83 8.63
N ALA A 62 7.46 10.34 8.11
CA ALA A 62 6.14 10.41 8.74
C ALA A 62 5.83 9.14 9.56
N ASN A 63 4.71 9.13 10.30
CA ASN A 63 4.29 7.96 11.10
C ASN A 63 2.77 7.71 11.03
N GLN A 64 2.36 6.61 10.37
CA GLN A 64 0.97 6.17 10.24
C GLN A 64 0.40 5.53 11.51
N LYS A 65 1.28 5.13 12.45
CA LYS A 65 0.95 4.43 13.70
C LYS A 65 0.11 3.17 13.46
N GLN A 66 -1.01 3.01 14.16
CA GLN A 66 -1.83 1.79 14.17
C GLN A 66 -2.98 1.90 13.15
N SER A 67 -2.65 2.28 11.92
CA SER A 67 -3.60 2.39 10.80
C SER A 67 -2.97 1.81 9.53
N GLY A 68 -3.79 1.32 8.60
CA GLY A 68 -3.34 0.78 7.30
C GLY A 68 -3.28 1.86 6.22
N ARG A 69 -2.70 3.03 6.52
CA ARG A 69 -2.70 4.20 5.62
C ARG A 69 -1.41 4.35 4.80
N CYS A 70 -0.60 3.29 4.71
CA CYS A 70 0.74 3.36 4.14
C CYS A 70 0.77 3.97 2.74
N TRP A 71 -0.19 3.59 1.88
CA TRP A 71 -0.38 4.09 0.53
C TRP A 71 -0.61 5.60 0.47
N MET A 72 -1.39 6.16 1.41
CA MET A 72 -1.63 7.59 1.54
C MET A 72 -0.36 8.31 1.99
N PHE A 73 0.33 7.77 3.00
CA PHE A 73 1.56 8.34 3.52
C PHE A 73 2.64 8.37 2.43
N ALA A 74 2.82 7.27 1.70
CA ALA A 74 3.76 7.18 0.60
C ALA A 74 3.44 8.18 -0.52
N ALA A 75 2.17 8.29 -0.93
CA ALA A 75 1.77 9.23 -1.99
C ALA A 75 1.92 10.70 -1.56
N LEU A 76 1.58 11.02 -0.32
CA LEU A 76 1.76 12.38 0.21
C LEU A 76 3.24 12.71 0.41
N ASN A 77 4.08 11.73 0.73
CA ASN A 77 5.53 11.89 0.82
C ASN A 77 6.13 12.29 -0.52
N THR A 78 5.78 11.62 -1.63
CA THR A 78 6.33 11.99 -2.95
C THR A 78 6.07 13.45 -3.32
N PHE A 79 4.88 13.99 -3.03
CA PHE A 79 4.58 15.41 -3.25
C PHE A 79 5.29 16.33 -2.26
N ARG A 80 5.34 15.93 -1.00
CA ARG A 80 6.01 16.68 0.07
C ARG A 80 7.48 16.90 -0.25
N HIS A 81 8.18 15.93 -0.84
CA HIS A 81 9.60 16.08 -1.21
C HIS A 81 9.80 17.21 -2.23
N LYS A 82 8.94 17.28 -3.26
CA LYS A 82 8.93 18.40 -4.21
C LYS A 82 8.63 19.74 -3.53
N MET A 83 7.72 19.75 -2.56
CA MET A 83 7.35 20.96 -1.81
C MET A 83 8.47 21.44 -0.89
N LEU A 84 9.14 20.55 -0.16
CA LEU A 84 10.27 20.89 0.71
C LEU A 84 11.33 21.64 -0.09
N ASN A 85 11.64 21.16 -1.29
CA ASN A 85 12.64 21.77 -2.17
C ASN A 85 12.13 23.07 -2.83
N SER A 86 10.92 23.08 -3.41
CA SER A 86 10.38 24.23 -4.14
C SER A 86 10.11 25.45 -3.26
N PHE A 87 9.69 25.22 -2.01
CA PHE A 87 9.29 26.27 -1.07
C PHE A 87 10.24 26.43 0.11
N LYS A 88 11.38 25.73 0.11
CA LYS A 88 12.37 25.71 1.20
C LYS A 88 11.72 25.49 2.56
N LEU A 89 10.84 24.48 2.64
CA LEU A 89 10.17 24.14 3.89
C LEU A 89 11.09 23.23 4.70
N LYS A 90 11.39 23.60 5.95
CA LYS A 90 12.28 22.79 6.80
C LYS A 90 11.66 21.48 7.27
N ASP A 91 10.45 21.57 7.81
CA ASP A 91 9.68 20.43 8.34
C ASP A 91 8.22 20.67 7.92
N PHE A 92 7.74 19.91 6.95
CA PHE A 92 6.36 20.01 6.44
C PHE A 92 5.77 18.62 6.24
N GLU A 93 4.45 18.51 6.42
CA GLU A 93 3.65 17.33 6.08
C GLU A 93 2.29 17.78 5.53
N LEU A 94 1.78 17.00 4.57
CA LEU A 94 0.38 17.06 4.17
C LEU A 94 -0.48 16.23 5.13
N SER A 95 -1.75 16.59 5.28
CA SER A 95 -2.67 15.89 6.18
C SER A 95 -3.06 14.53 5.61
N GLN A 96 -2.56 13.48 6.26
CA GLN A 96 -2.99 12.10 5.97
C GLN A 96 -4.38 11.80 6.53
N ASN A 97 -4.83 12.54 7.55
CA ASN A 97 -6.19 12.42 8.09
C ASN A 97 -7.23 12.99 7.10
N TYR A 98 -6.89 14.05 6.36
CA TYR A 98 -7.76 14.64 5.34
C TYR A 98 -8.09 13.65 4.22
N THR A 99 -7.07 13.01 3.64
CA THR A 99 -7.27 11.97 2.63
C THR A 99 -8.02 10.77 3.19
N PHE A 100 -7.72 10.40 4.44
CA PHE A 100 -8.37 9.27 5.10
C PHE A 100 -9.87 9.48 5.34
N PHE A 101 -10.28 10.70 5.68
CA PHE A 101 -11.69 11.04 5.80
C PHE A 101 -12.42 10.80 4.47
N TRP A 102 -11.93 11.42 3.40
CA TRP A 102 -12.60 11.37 2.10
C TRP A 102 -12.58 9.98 1.48
N ASP A 103 -11.46 9.25 1.62
CA ASP A 103 -11.37 7.88 1.16
C ASP A 103 -12.40 6.97 1.86
N LYS A 104 -12.58 7.08 3.18
CA LYS A 104 -13.59 6.28 3.89
C LYS A 104 -15.01 6.64 3.49
N TYR A 105 -15.28 7.93 3.32
CA TYR A 105 -16.59 8.40 2.90
C TYR A 105 -16.95 7.90 1.50
N GLU A 106 -16.00 7.97 0.58
CA GLU A 106 -16.17 7.50 -0.80
C GLU A 106 -16.25 5.99 -0.88
N LYS A 107 -15.40 5.25 -0.16
CA LYS A 107 -15.49 3.78 -0.07
C LYS A 107 -16.83 3.30 0.46
N ALA A 108 -17.46 4.02 1.39
CA ALA A 108 -18.80 3.69 1.85
C ALA A 108 -19.82 3.77 0.70
N ASN A 109 -19.79 4.84 -0.08
CA ASN A 109 -20.62 4.99 -1.27
C ASN A 109 -20.32 3.92 -2.33
N TYR A 110 -19.04 3.65 -2.60
CA TYR A 110 -18.60 2.63 -3.54
C TYR A 110 -19.06 1.22 -3.13
N PHE A 111 -19.02 0.91 -1.83
CA PHE A 111 -19.57 -0.31 -1.29
C PHE A 111 -21.08 -0.41 -1.50
N TYR A 112 -21.85 0.67 -1.24
CA TYR A 112 -23.30 0.67 -1.48
C TYR A 112 -23.63 0.45 -2.96
N GLU A 113 -22.91 1.09 -3.88
CA GLU A 113 -23.08 0.85 -5.32
C GLU A 113 -22.77 -0.60 -5.71
N ASN A 114 -21.70 -1.19 -5.18
CA ASN A 114 -21.41 -2.61 -5.42
C ASN A 114 -22.49 -3.54 -4.85
N ILE A 115 -23.07 -3.22 -3.70
CA ILE A 115 -24.19 -3.99 -3.13
C ILE A 115 -25.43 -3.88 -4.01
N LEU A 116 -25.73 -2.70 -4.56
CA LEU A 116 -26.84 -2.51 -5.49
C LEU A 116 -26.59 -3.25 -6.81
N ALA A 117 -25.39 -3.16 -7.37
CA ALA A 117 -24.99 -3.85 -8.60
C ALA A 117 -25.03 -5.38 -8.47
N THR A 118 -24.86 -5.91 -7.25
CA THR A 118 -24.91 -7.35 -6.95
C THR A 118 -26.17 -7.76 -6.18
N ALA A 119 -27.19 -6.89 -6.13
CA ALA A 119 -28.38 -7.12 -5.31
C ALA A 119 -29.18 -8.36 -5.73
N GLU A 120 -29.17 -8.69 -7.03
CA GLU A 120 -29.81 -9.88 -7.60
C GLU A 120 -28.99 -11.17 -7.45
N GLU A 121 -27.69 -11.07 -7.09
CA GLU A 121 -26.87 -12.25 -6.81
C GLU A 121 -27.24 -12.89 -5.46
N GLU A 122 -27.05 -14.20 -5.34
CA GLU A 122 -27.18 -14.91 -4.07
C GLU A 122 -26.28 -14.32 -2.99
N LEU A 123 -26.77 -14.21 -1.76
CA LEU A 123 -25.99 -13.67 -0.62
C LEU A 123 -24.69 -14.46 -0.38
N THR A 124 -24.69 -15.76 -0.72
CA THR A 124 -23.56 -16.67 -0.59
C THR A 124 -22.68 -16.74 -1.85
N SER A 125 -22.97 -15.93 -2.89
CA SER A 125 -22.09 -15.82 -4.05
C SER A 125 -20.70 -15.34 -3.61
N ARG A 126 -19.65 -15.75 -4.33
CA ARG A 126 -18.28 -15.39 -3.96
C ARG A 126 -18.06 -13.87 -3.99
N LYS A 127 -18.70 -13.14 -4.91
CA LYS A 127 -18.59 -11.67 -5.01
C LYS A 127 -19.28 -10.97 -3.84
N VAL A 128 -20.52 -11.33 -3.53
CA VAL A 128 -21.25 -10.75 -2.41
C VAL A 128 -20.57 -11.09 -1.07
N ALA A 129 -20.12 -12.33 -0.89
CA ALA A 129 -19.37 -12.74 0.28
C ALA A 129 -18.06 -11.95 0.43
N PHE A 130 -17.33 -11.70 -0.67
CA PHE A 130 -16.11 -10.88 -0.67
C PHE A 130 -16.38 -9.43 -0.25
N LEU A 131 -17.41 -8.79 -0.83
CA LEU A 131 -17.84 -7.43 -0.44
C LEU A 131 -18.18 -7.35 1.05
N LEU A 132 -18.95 -8.33 1.57
CA LEU A 132 -19.38 -8.33 2.96
C LEU A 132 -18.28 -8.72 3.95
N GLN A 133 -17.26 -9.48 3.50
CA GLN A 133 -16.09 -9.81 4.31
C GLN A 133 -15.35 -8.53 4.71
N THR A 134 -15.11 -7.64 3.76
CA THR A 134 -14.42 -6.36 3.99
C THR A 134 -15.14 -5.23 3.24
N PRO A 135 -16.20 -4.64 3.81
CA PRO A 135 -16.96 -3.55 3.17
C PRO A 135 -16.08 -2.36 2.82
N GLN A 136 -15.22 -1.97 3.76
CA GLN A 136 -14.08 -1.09 3.53
C GLN A 136 -12.92 -1.46 4.44
N GLN A 137 -11.74 -0.96 4.08
CA GLN A 137 -10.51 -1.02 4.87
C GLN A 137 -9.67 0.23 4.63
N ASP A 138 -8.65 0.45 5.48
CA ASP A 138 -7.75 1.60 5.35
C ASP A 138 -6.93 1.59 4.08
N GLY A 139 -6.50 0.40 3.64
CA GLY A 139 -5.57 0.25 2.54
C GLY A 139 -6.13 0.69 1.20
N GLY A 140 -5.24 0.94 0.25
CA GLY A 140 -5.61 1.49 -1.06
C GLY A 140 -4.57 1.25 -2.13
N GLN A 141 -4.78 1.89 -3.27
CA GLN A 141 -3.97 1.80 -4.49
C GLN A 141 -3.67 3.21 -5.00
N TRP A 142 -2.70 3.35 -5.90
CA TRP A 142 -2.32 4.65 -6.45
C TRP A 142 -3.51 5.39 -7.08
N ASP A 143 -4.24 4.78 -8.02
CA ASP A 143 -5.34 5.47 -8.72
C ASP A 143 -6.49 5.87 -7.78
N MET A 144 -6.67 5.14 -6.68
CA MET A 144 -7.62 5.50 -5.64
C MET A 144 -7.22 6.81 -4.95
N ILE A 145 -5.93 7.06 -4.70
CA ILE A 145 -5.50 8.31 -4.06
C ILE A 145 -5.55 9.46 -5.05
N VAL A 146 -5.23 9.19 -6.32
CA VAL A 146 -5.40 10.17 -7.41
C VAL A 146 -6.84 10.67 -7.46
N SER A 147 -7.82 9.77 -7.38
CA SER A 147 -9.24 10.14 -7.38
C SER A 147 -9.60 11.05 -6.21
N ILE A 148 -9.05 10.79 -5.02
CA ILE A 148 -9.25 11.64 -3.83
C ILE A 148 -8.62 13.01 -4.03
N PHE A 149 -7.38 13.09 -4.52
CA PHE A 149 -6.71 14.36 -4.76
C PHE A 149 -7.41 15.20 -5.84
N GLN A 150 -7.83 14.58 -6.93
CA GLN A 150 -8.54 15.28 -8.00
C GLN A 150 -9.90 15.82 -7.54
N LYS A 151 -10.61 15.11 -6.65
CA LYS A 151 -11.92 15.52 -6.16
C LYS A 151 -11.85 16.49 -4.98
N TYR A 152 -10.91 16.29 -4.06
CA TYR A 152 -10.86 16.99 -2.76
C TYR A 152 -9.59 17.81 -2.52
N GLY A 153 -8.58 17.73 -3.38
CA GLY A 153 -7.28 18.39 -3.16
C GLY A 153 -6.54 17.83 -1.95
N VAL A 154 -5.67 18.66 -1.35
CA VAL A 154 -4.90 18.33 -0.16
C VAL A 154 -4.80 19.53 0.77
N VAL A 155 -4.47 19.28 2.05
CA VAL A 155 -4.24 20.34 3.03
C VAL A 155 -2.96 20.09 3.84
N PRO A 156 -2.31 21.12 4.39
CA PRO A 156 -1.27 20.94 5.38
C PRO A 156 -1.75 20.14 6.60
N LYS A 157 -0.86 19.34 7.20
CA LYS A 157 -1.17 18.57 8.42
C LYS A 157 -1.63 19.44 9.59
N SER A 158 -1.17 20.69 9.67
CA SER A 158 -1.61 21.65 10.69
C SER A 158 -3.06 22.09 10.55
N VAL A 159 -3.64 22.01 9.34
CA VAL A 159 -5.03 22.43 9.06
C VAL A 159 -6.01 21.32 9.43
N MET A 160 -5.66 20.06 9.18
CA MET A 160 -6.40 18.90 9.66
C MET A 160 -5.43 17.92 10.34
N PRO A 161 -5.21 18.04 11.65
CA PRO A 161 -4.28 17.17 12.38
C PRO A 161 -4.81 15.75 12.51
N GLU A 162 -3.95 14.86 13.00
CA GLU A 162 -4.33 13.50 13.38
C GLU A 162 -5.33 13.50 14.55
N SER A 163 -6.30 12.59 14.49
CA SER A 163 -7.18 12.23 15.60
C SER A 163 -6.71 10.93 16.26
N SER A 164 -7.34 10.55 17.38
CA SER A 164 -7.11 9.23 17.97
C SER A 164 -7.42 8.10 16.97
N ASN A 165 -8.51 8.25 16.20
CA ASN A 165 -8.97 7.24 15.27
C ASN A 165 -8.18 7.21 13.95
N SER A 166 -7.60 8.33 13.52
CA SER A 166 -6.70 8.31 12.36
C SER A 166 -5.40 7.59 12.71
N SER A 167 -4.88 7.78 13.93
CA SER A 167 -3.68 7.14 14.44
C SER A 167 -3.88 5.71 14.97
N ASN A 168 -5.13 5.28 15.21
CA ASN A 168 -5.53 3.92 15.58
C ASN A 168 -6.95 3.65 15.06
N SER A 169 -7.06 3.06 13.88
CA SER A 169 -8.31 2.98 13.10
C SER A 169 -9.17 1.76 13.39
N ARG A 170 -8.78 0.91 14.35
CA ARG A 170 -9.46 -0.36 14.62
C ARG A 170 -10.94 -0.18 14.94
N ASP A 171 -11.27 0.68 15.89
CA ASP A 171 -12.66 0.90 16.31
C ASP A 171 -13.46 1.61 15.23
N LEU A 172 -12.87 2.62 14.59
CA LEU A 172 -13.45 3.30 13.44
C LEU A 172 -13.90 2.31 12.36
N ASN A 173 -13.01 1.40 11.95
CA ASN A 173 -13.31 0.38 10.93
C ASN A 173 -14.34 -0.64 11.40
N ASN A 174 -14.26 -1.08 12.65
CA ASN A 174 -15.22 -2.04 13.21
C ASN A 174 -16.65 -1.51 13.16
N TYR A 175 -16.86 -0.27 13.60
CA TYR A 175 -18.20 0.33 13.65
C TYR A 175 -18.67 0.81 12.28
N LEU A 176 -17.80 1.35 11.42
CA LEU A 176 -18.15 1.67 10.05
C LEU A 176 -18.57 0.41 9.28
N ASN A 177 -17.78 -0.67 9.32
CA ASN A 177 -18.14 -1.91 8.64
C ASN A 177 -19.43 -2.55 9.19
N LYS A 178 -19.75 -2.33 10.47
CA LYS A 178 -21.04 -2.74 11.04
C LYS A 178 -22.21 -1.95 10.46
N MET A 179 -22.05 -0.63 10.33
CA MET A 179 -23.04 0.26 9.69
C MET A 179 -23.25 -0.13 8.23
N LEU A 180 -22.17 -0.26 7.46
CA LEU A 180 -22.22 -0.63 6.04
C LEU A 180 -22.93 -1.98 5.82
N ARG A 181 -22.64 -3.00 6.63
CA ARG A 181 -23.32 -4.31 6.52
C ARG A 181 -24.81 -4.24 6.88
N LYS A 182 -25.18 -3.44 7.88
CA LYS A 182 -26.60 -3.20 8.21
C LYS A 182 -27.30 -2.57 7.00
N ASP A 183 -26.68 -1.57 6.41
CA ASP A 183 -27.25 -0.83 5.28
C ASP A 183 -27.32 -1.70 4.01
N ALA A 184 -26.36 -2.60 3.81
CA ALA A 184 -26.42 -3.60 2.74
C ALA A 184 -27.65 -4.51 2.83
N VAL A 185 -28.09 -4.87 4.04
CA VAL A 185 -29.37 -5.60 4.22
C VAL A 185 -30.53 -4.76 3.70
N THR A 186 -30.58 -3.48 4.07
CA THR A 186 -31.63 -2.57 3.62
C THR A 186 -31.62 -2.37 2.11
N LEU A 187 -30.46 -2.08 1.51
CA LEU A 187 -30.34 -1.85 0.06
C LEU A 187 -30.80 -3.06 -0.75
N ARG A 188 -30.35 -4.27 -0.37
CA ARG A 188 -30.78 -5.51 -1.04
C ARG A 188 -32.28 -5.76 -0.87
N GLN A 189 -32.85 -5.47 0.30
CA GLN A 189 -34.29 -5.59 0.52
C GLN A 189 -35.08 -4.60 -0.33
N LEU A 190 -34.62 -3.35 -0.48
CA LEU A 190 -35.29 -2.36 -1.34
C LEU A 190 -35.34 -2.84 -2.79
N VAL A 191 -34.25 -3.41 -3.31
CA VAL A 191 -34.22 -4.02 -4.65
C VAL A 191 -35.19 -5.21 -4.74
N ALA A 192 -35.16 -6.11 -3.76
CA ALA A 192 -36.05 -7.28 -3.72
C ALA A 192 -37.54 -6.89 -3.63
N ASP A 193 -37.87 -5.79 -2.95
CA ASP A 193 -39.23 -5.23 -2.84
C ASP A 193 -39.67 -4.47 -4.10
N GLY A 194 -38.81 -4.39 -5.13
CA GLY A 194 -39.11 -3.69 -6.39
C GLY A 194 -39.25 -2.18 -6.24
N LYS A 195 -38.52 -1.58 -5.30
CA LYS A 195 -38.53 -0.13 -5.07
C LYS A 195 -37.96 0.63 -6.26
N SER A 196 -38.47 1.84 -6.47
CA SER A 196 -37.99 2.70 -7.54
C SER A 196 -36.56 3.17 -7.29
N GLU A 197 -35.83 3.46 -8.37
CA GLU A 197 -34.48 4.02 -8.29
C GLU A 197 -34.44 5.28 -7.40
N ALA A 198 -35.45 6.14 -7.50
CA ALA A 198 -35.54 7.34 -6.67
C ALA A 198 -35.67 7.04 -5.16
N GLU A 199 -36.44 6.01 -4.78
CA GLU A 199 -36.55 5.56 -3.38
C GLU A 199 -35.23 4.95 -2.88
N ILE A 200 -34.53 4.18 -3.72
CA ILE A 200 -33.23 3.57 -3.40
C ILE A 200 -32.17 4.66 -3.20
N GLN A 201 -32.08 5.62 -4.12
CA GLN A 201 -31.12 6.71 -4.03
C GLN A 201 -31.39 7.63 -2.83
N ALA A 202 -32.65 7.87 -2.48
CA ALA A 202 -33.00 8.59 -1.26
C ALA A 202 -32.52 7.86 0.01
N ALA A 203 -32.77 6.54 0.10
CA ALA A 203 -32.30 5.73 1.22
C ALA A 203 -30.76 5.71 1.32
N LYS A 204 -30.06 5.59 0.18
CA LYS A 204 -28.60 5.65 0.11
C LYS A 204 -28.07 7.00 0.57
N ALA A 205 -28.72 8.10 0.21
CA ALA A 205 -28.34 9.44 0.64
C ALA A 205 -28.45 9.61 2.17
N ASP A 206 -29.52 9.10 2.78
CA ASP A 206 -29.67 9.09 4.25
C ASP A 206 -28.57 8.25 4.93
N MET A 207 -28.26 7.08 4.38
CA MET A 207 -27.15 6.23 4.87
C MET A 207 -25.79 6.95 4.78
N LEU A 208 -25.53 7.64 3.66
CA LEU A 208 -24.30 8.42 3.52
C LEU A 208 -24.24 9.62 4.46
N HIS A 209 -25.36 10.26 4.76
CA HIS A 209 -25.42 11.30 5.78
C HIS A 209 -25.02 10.74 7.16
N ASP A 210 -25.48 9.54 7.52
CA ASP A 210 -25.07 8.87 8.76
C ASP A 210 -23.57 8.51 8.75
N VAL A 211 -23.03 8.04 7.62
CA VAL A 211 -21.59 7.80 7.46
C VAL A 211 -20.78 9.10 7.62
N TYR A 212 -21.21 10.20 6.99
CA TYR A 212 -20.54 11.49 7.11
C TYR A 212 -20.49 11.98 8.56
N ASN A 213 -21.61 11.87 9.28
CA ASN A 213 -21.69 12.23 10.69
C ASN A 213 -20.75 11.36 11.54
N PHE A 214 -20.75 10.04 11.31
CA PHE A 214 -19.88 9.10 11.99
C PHE A 214 -18.39 9.42 11.77
N LEU A 215 -17.99 9.70 10.53
CA LEU A 215 -16.61 10.06 10.19
C LEU A 215 -16.22 11.41 10.78
N THR A 216 -17.11 12.40 10.74
CA THR A 216 -16.86 13.74 11.29
C THR A 216 -16.65 13.70 12.81
N ILE A 217 -17.48 12.92 13.53
CA ILE A 217 -17.31 12.68 14.97
C ILE A 217 -15.97 12.00 15.26
N SER A 218 -15.52 11.10 14.38
CA SER A 218 -14.35 10.26 14.62
C SER A 218 -13.02 10.89 14.21
N LEU A 219 -13.01 11.68 13.14
CA LEU A 219 -11.81 12.19 12.47
C LEU A 219 -11.70 13.71 12.45
N GLY A 220 -12.77 14.41 12.82
CA GLY A 220 -12.90 15.87 12.68
C GLY A 220 -13.56 16.27 11.36
N THR A 221 -14.09 17.50 11.31
CA THR A 221 -14.70 18.07 10.11
C THR A 221 -13.63 18.48 9.11
N PRO A 222 -13.66 18.02 7.85
CA PRO A 222 -12.73 18.46 6.82
C PRO A 222 -12.83 19.99 6.60
N PRO A 223 -11.70 20.71 6.51
CA PRO A 223 -11.68 22.14 6.22
C PRO A 223 -12.12 22.44 4.79
N GLU A 224 -12.94 23.47 4.62
CA GLU A 224 -13.31 23.99 3.28
C GLU A 224 -12.40 25.15 2.85
N THR A 225 -12.01 26.00 3.81
CA THR A 225 -11.08 27.12 3.61
C THR A 225 -10.09 27.23 4.78
N PHE A 226 -8.88 27.70 4.52
CA PHE A 226 -7.84 27.91 5.52
C PHE A 226 -6.80 28.93 5.07
N ASP A 227 -6.05 29.47 6.03
CA ASP A 227 -4.82 30.23 5.79
C ASP A 227 -3.62 29.29 5.97
N PHE A 228 -2.62 29.38 5.10
CA PHE A 228 -1.37 28.64 5.20
C PHE A 228 -0.23 29.57 5.61
N GLU A 229 0.24 29.40 6.84
CA GLU A 229 1.33 30.16 7.43
C GLU A 229 2.55 29.26 7.65
N TYR A 230 3.73 29.71 7.23
CA TYR A 230 4.98 28.99 7.48
C TYR A 230 6.19 29.92 7.52
N ARG A 231 7.31 29.40 8.03
CA ARG A 231 8.62 30.01 7.86
C ARG A 231 9.49 29.12 7.00
N ASP A 232 10.15 29.71 6.01
CA ASP A 232 11.11 29.00 5.17
C ASP A 232 12.44 28.76 5.91
N GLU A 233 13.36 28.02 5.29
CA GLU A 233 14.70 27.78 5.82
C GLU A 233 15.52 29.06 6.03
N ASP A 234 15.23 30.12 5.26
CA ASP A 234 15.82 31.46 5.38
C ASP A 234 15.19 32.28 6.55
N LYS A 235 14.24 31.68 7.28
CA LYS A 235 13.47 32.24 8.41
C LYS A 235 12.47 33.34 8.03
N ASN A 236 12.18 33.55 6.75
CA ASN A 236 11.15 34.50 6.31
C ASN A 236 9.76 33.96 6.61
N TYR A 237 8.84 34.84 7.00
CA TYR A 237 7.45 34.49 7.25
C TYR A 237 6.62 34.62 5.96
N HIS A 238 5.81 33.61 5.68
CA HIS A 238 4.89 33.54 4.57
C HIS A 238 3.47 33.30 5.08
N ILE A 239 2.50 33.95 4.45
CA ILE A 239 1.07 33.71 4.67
C ILE A 239 0.34 33.73 3.33
N ASP A 240 -0.49 32.71 3.12
CA ASP A 240 -1.37 32.60 1.97
C ASP A 240 -2.80 32.33 2.44
N ARG A 241 -3.73 33.23 2.12
CA ARG A 241 -5.01 33.33 2.82
C ARG A 241 -6.18 32.86 1.96
N ASN A 242 -7.22 32.37 2.62
CA ASN A 242 -8.47 31.92 2.00
C ASN A 242 -8.25 30.83 0.93
N LEU A 243 -7.32 29.92 1.19
CA LEU A 243 -7.08 28.76 0.34
C LEU A 243 -8.18 27.73 0.55
N THR A 244 -8.62 27.11 -0.53
CA THR A 244 -9.33 25.83 -0.50
C THR A 244 -8.33 24.68 -0.66
N PRO A 245 -8.68 23.45 -0.24
CA PRO A 245 -7.86 22.26 -0.49
C PRO A 245 -7.45 22.07 -1.96
N GLN A 246 -8.35 22.37 -2.90
CA GLN A 246 -8.11 22.34 -4.35
C GLN A 246 -7.09 23.41 -4.77
N SER A 247 -7.30 24.68 -4.40
CA SER A 247 -6.37 25.76 -4.74
C SER A 247 -4.98 25.57 -4.11
N PHE A 248 -4.92 24.95 -2.93
CA PHE A 248 -3.65 24.60 -2.30
C PHE A 248 -2.93 23.49 -3.08
N TYR A 249 -3.65 22.46 -3.51
CA TYR A 249 -3.09 21.42 -4.37
C TYR A 249 -2.53 22.02 -5.68
N GLU A 250 -3.31 22.82 -6.39
CA GLU A 250 -2.90 23.46 -7.64
C GLU A 250 -1.63 24.32 -7.47
N LYS A 251 -1.57 25.13 -6.41
CA LYS A 251 -0.48 26.08 -6.17
C LYS A 251 0.79 25.43 -5.62
N TYR A 252 0.66 24.50 -4.68
CA TYR A 252 1.81 23.99 -3.92
C TYR A 252 2.26 22.59 -4.36
N VAL A 253 1.35 21.74 -4.85
CA VAL A 253 1.72 20.44 -5.41
C VAL A 253 1.93 20.57 -6.92
N GLY A 254 0.90 21.06 -7.64
CA GLY A 254 0.97 21.37 -9.06
C GLY A 254 1.50 20.22 -9.91
N VAL A 255 1.02 18.99 -9.64
CA VAL A 255 1.38 17.78 -10.37
C VAL A 255 0.12 17.27 -11.06
N ASP A 256 0.19 16.99 -12.37
CA ASP A 256 -0.89 16.26 -13.03
C ASP A 256 -0.70 14.76 -12.76
N LEU A 257 -1.57 14.19 -11.93
CA LEU A 257 -1.54 12.76 -11.59
C LEU A 257 -2.00 11.86 -12.74
N ASN A 258 -2.52 12.44 -13.82
CA ASN A 258 -2.73 11.71 -15.06
C ASN A 258 -1.43 11.43 -15.81
N ASP A 259 -0.33 12.11 -15.48
CA ASP A 259 1.00 11.83 -16.04
C ASP A 259 1.69 10.66 -15.34
N TYR A 260 1.08 10.07 -14.31
CA TYR A 260 1.62 8.92 -13.61
C TYR A 260 0.86 7.66 -13.98
N VAL A 261 1.57 6.54 -13.97
CA VAL A 261 1.03 5.21 -14.22
C VAL A 261 1.58 4.21 -13.21
N SER A 262 0.71 3.30 -12.78
CA SER A 262 1.11 2.16 -11.98
C SER A 262 1.70 1.07 -12.87
N ILE A 263 2.95 0.72 -12.61
CA ILE A 263 3.65 -0.40 -13.21
C ILE A 263 3.65 -1.54 -12.20
N ILE A 264 3.30 -2.74 -12.63
CA ILE A 264 3.36 -3.94 -11.80
C ILE A 264 4.37 -4.95 -12.34
N ASN A 265 4.85 -5.82 -11.46
CA ASN A 265 5.52 -7.06 -11.83
C ASN A 265 4.79 -8.24 -11.17
N ALA A 266 3.93 -8.88 -11.95
CA ALA A 266 3.20 -10.08 -11.58
C ALA A 266 3.50 -11.20 -12.60
N PRO A 267 4.47 -12.08 -12.33
CA PRO A 267 4.95 -13.07 -13.29
C PRO A 267 4.03 -14.30 -13.45
N THR A 268 2.75 -14.19 -13.09
CA THR A 268 1.78 -15.30 -13.18
C THR A 268 1.31 -15.52 -14.62
N ALA A 269 0.94 -16.76 -14.96
CA ALA A 269 0.64 -17.13 -16.35
C ALA A 269 -0.56 -16.38 -16.96
N ASP A 270 -1.51 -15.94 -16.13
CA ASP A 270 -2.69 -15.16 -16.53
C ASP A 270 -2.38 -13.67 -16.79
N LYS A 271 -1.18 -13.21 -16.43
CA LYS A 271 -0.77 -11.80 -16.54
C LYS A 271 0.45 -11.63 -17.47
N PRO A 272 0.36 -11.92 -18.78
CA PRO A 272 1.47 -11.66 -19.70
C PRO A 272 1.95 -10.20 -19.63
N TYR A 273 3.27 -10.00 -19.73
CA TYR A 273 3.86 -8.66 -19.74
C TYR A 273 3.44 -7.82 -20.94
N ASN A 274 3.63 -6.51 -20.81
CA ASN A 274 3.23 -5.47 -21.75
C ASN A 274 1.73 -5.52 -22.07
N LYS A 275 0.93 -5.72 -21.02
CA LYS A 275 -0.53 -5.65 -21.03
C LYS A 275 -1.03 -4.86 -19.85
N THR A 276 -2.20 -4.25 -20.04
CA THR A 276 -2.87 -3.50 -18.99
C THR A 276 -3.93 -4.31 -18.28
N TYR A 277 -4.07 -4.07 -16.98
CA TYR A 277 -4.96 -4.79 -16.09
C TYR A 277 -5.75 -3.82 -15.21
N THR A 278 -6.95 -4.24 -14.83
CA THR A 278 -7.75 -3.64 -13.77
C THR A 278 -8.35 -4.76 -12.92
N VAL A 279 -8.91 -4.43 -11.77
CA VAL A 279 -9.51 -5.41 -10.85
C VAL A 279 -10.98 -5.06 -10.65
N GLU A 280 -11.86 -6.02 -10.89
CA GLU A 280 -13.30 -5.84 -10.72
C GLU A 280 -13.64 -5.43 -9.28
N MET A 281 -14.53 -4.45 -9.12
CA MET A 281 -14.99 -3.89 -7.83
C MET A 281 -13.89 -3.27 -6.94
N LEU A 282 -12.68 -3.05 -7.48
CA LEU A 282 -11.61 -2.35 -6.76
C LEU A 282 -11.70 -0.85 -7.01
N GLY A 283 -12.01 -0.07 -5.96
CA GLY A 283 -12.06 1.39 -6.05
C GLY A 283 -12.51 2.06 -4.76
N ASN A 284 -12.58 3.38 -4.81
CA ASN A 284 -13.09 4.22 -3.71
C ASN A 284 -14.07 5.28 -4.20
N VAL A 285 -13.73 6.05 -5.25
CA VAL A 285 -14.58 7.13 -5.77
C VAL A 285 -15.41 6.62 -6.93
N VAL A 286 -16.74 6.61 -6.78
CA VAL A 286 -17.65 6.24 -7.87
C VAL A 286 -17.53 7.26 -9.01
N GLY A 287 -17.23 6.79 -10.21
CA GLY A 287 -16.93 7.66 -11.37
C GLY A 287 -15.55 8.33 -11.31
N GLY A 288 -14.70 7.94 -10.35
CA GLY A 288 -13.30 8.35 -10.30
C GLY A 288 -12.43 7.61 -11.30
N LYS A 289 -11.12 7.68 -11.10
CA LYS A 289 -10.14 6.98 -11.93
C LYS A 289 -10.15 5.49 -11.62
N ASP A 290 -10.41 4.66 -12.63
CA ASP A 290 -10.26 3.22 -12.51
C ASP A 290 -8.81 2.84 -12.22
N VAL A 291 -8.63 1.83 -11.37
CA VAL A 291 -7.31 1.24 -11.11
C VAL A 291 -6.78 0.62 -12.40
N ARG A 292 -5.60 1.05 -12.83
CA ARG A 292 -4.95 0.55 -14.05
C ARG A 292 -3.50 0.24 -13.80
N TYR A 293 -3.11 -0.98 -14.13
CA TYR A 293 -1.73 -1.45 -14.07
C TYR A 293 -1.20 -1.72 -15.47
N LEU A 294 0.09 -1.45 -15.71
CA LEU A 294 0.85 -2.05 -16.81
C LEU A 294 1.79 -3.10 -16.23
N ASN A 295 1.65 -4.37 -16.62
CA ASN A 295 2.54 -5.42 -16.17
C ASN A 295 3.81 -5.45 -17.04
N VAL A 296 4.99 -5.45 -16.42
CA VAL A 296 6.28 -5.51 -17.11
C VAL A 296 7.23 -6.50 -16.41
N ASP A 297 8.27 -6.94 -17.12
CA ASP A 297 9.34 -7.71 -16.50
C ASP A 297 10.15 -6.88 -15.50
N MET A 298 10.86 -7.55 -14.59
CA MET A 298 11.54 -6.87 -13.49
C MET A 298 12.71 -5.98 -13.96
N ASP A 299 13.34 -6.28 -15.09
CA ASP A 299 14.40 -5.43 -15.64
C ASP A 299 13.83 -4.10 -16.12
N ALA A 300 12.73 -4.11 -16.85
CA ALA A 300 12.01 -2.91 -17.24
C ALA A 300 11.48 -2.14 -16.02
N PHE A 301 10.94 -2.86 -15.04
CA PHE A 301 10.45 -2.30 -13.77
C PHE A 301 11.54 -1.50 -13.04
N LYS A 302 12.70 -2.11 -12.79
CA LYS A 302 13.83 -1.46 -12.11
C LYS A 302 14.38 -0.28 -12.90
N LYS A 303 14.49 -0.40 -14.23
CA LYS A 303 14.93 0.70 -15.12
C LYS A 303 14.03 1.93 -15.02
N LEU A 304 12.71 1.74 -14.99
CA LEU A 304 11.75 2.84 -14.85
C LEU A 304 11.90 3.53 -13.48
N ALA A 305 12.06 2.77 -12.40
CA ALA A 305 12.30 3.32 -11.07
C ALA A 305 13.62 4.12 -11.00
N ILE A 306 14.71 3.57 -11.54
CA ILE A 306 16.03 4.25 -11.60
C ILE A 306 15.92 5.54 -12.40
N ALA A 307 15.31 5.50 -13.59
CA ALA A 307 15.19 6.66 -14.45
C ALA A 307 14.43 7.81 -13.77
N GLN A 308 13.40 7.51 -12.97
CA GLN A 308 12.69 8.54 -12.19
C GLN A 308 13.55 9.10 -11.05
N LEU A 309 14.29 8.25 -10.34
CA LEU A 309 15.21 8.68 -9.28
C LEU A 309 16.36 9.55 -9.83
N GLU A 310 16.88 9.22 -11.02
CA GLU A 310 17.90 10.02 -11.73
C GLU A 310 17.39 11.42 -12.10
N GLN A 311 16.07 11.59 -12.29
CA GLN A 311 15.43 12.89 -12.50
C GLN A 311 15.19 13.67 -11.19
N GLY A 312 15.57 13.11 -10.04
CA GLY A 312 15.36 13.73 -8.74
C GLY A 312 13.97 13.52 -8.15
N GLU A 313 13.16 12.62 -8.72
CA GLU A 313 11.82 12.32 -8.23
C GLU A 313 11.77 10.97 -7.52
N SER A 314 11.22 10.97 -6.30
CA SER A 314 11.01 9.74 -5.53
C SER A 314 9.90 8.86 -6.14
N VAL A 315 9.95 7.54 -5.89
CA VAL A 315 9.04 6.56 -6.51
C VAL A 315 8.14 5.94 -5.44
N TRP A 316 6.82 6.09 -5.54
CA TRP A 316 5.89 5.29 -4.73
C TRP A 316 6.02 3.83 -5.14
N PHE A 317 6.10 2.90 -4.19
CA PHE A 317 6.12 1.47 -4.50
C PHE A 317 5.35 0.64 -3.47
N GLY A 318 4.85 -0.49 -3.94
CA GLY A 318 4.10 -1.47 -3.18
C GLY A 318 4.82 -2.83 -3.15
N CYS A 319 4.91 -3.42 -1.95
CA CYS A 319 5.67 -4.64 -1.69
C CYS A 319 5.03 -5.52 -0.61
N ASP A 320 5.55 -6.72 -0.41
CA ASP A 320 5.28 -7.52 0.78
C ASP A 320 6.33 -7.28 1.86
N VAL A 321 6.16 -6.22 2.65
CA VAL A 321 7.18 -5.79 3.63
C VAL A 321 7.45 -6.81 4.73
N GLY A 322 6.54 -7.77 4.96
CA GLY A 322 6.70 -8.80 5.99
C GLY A 322 7.72 -9.89 5.62
N GLN A 323 8.05 -10.01 4.34
CA GLN A 323 8.91 -11.07 3.83
C GLN A 323 10.38 -10.69 3.97
N SER A 324 11.20 -11.61 4.51
CA SER A 324 12.66 -11.46 4.62
C SER A 324 13.12 -10.05 5.03
N SER A 325 12.52 -9.51 6.09
CA SER A 325 12.77 -8.14 6.55
C SER A 325 12.96 -8.05 8.06
N THR A 326 13.73 -7.05 8.49
CA THR A 326 13.97 -6.73 9.90
C THR A 326 13.35 -5.38 10.23
N ARG A 327 12.35 -5.39 11.12
CA ARG A 327 11.62 -4.17 11.46
C ARG A 327 12.50 -3.14 12.18
N ASP A 328 13.29 -3.60 13.15
CA ASP A 328 14.04 -2.70 14.03
C ASP A 328 15.26 -2.09 13.32
N THR A 329 16.03 -2.91 12.60
CA THR A 329 17.23 -2.47 11.85
C THR A 329 16.92 -1.94 10.44
N GLY A 330 15.69 -2.13 9.95
CA GLY A 330 15.25 -1.55 8.67
C GLY A 330 15.89 -2.20 7.44
N ILE A 331 16.25 -3.48 7.49
CA ILE A 331 16.87 -4.19 6.36
C ILE A 331 15.83 -5.10 5.71
N MET A 332 15.65 -4.94 4.40
CA MET A 332 14.80 -5.76 3.53
C MET A 332 15.70 -6.50 2.54
N ALA A 333 16.17 -7.69 2.89
CA ALA A 333 17.10 -8.43 2.05
C ALA A 333 16.94 -9.95 2.18
N THR A 334 17.11 -10.68 1.08
CA THR A 334 16.97 -12.14 1.03
C THR A 334 18.06 -12.88 1.81
N ASP A 335 19.12 -12.18 2.22
CA ASP A 335 20.28 -12.67 2.95
C ASP A 335 20.28 -12.25 4.44
N VAL A 336 19.14 -11.81 4.99
CA VAL A 336 19.03 -11.48 6.43
C VAL A 336 18.66 -12.66 7.31
N PHE A 337 18.08 -13.71 6.75
CA PHE A 337 17.69 -14.92 7.48
C PHE A 337 18.08 -16.20 6.73
N ASP A 338 18.49 -17.21 7.47
CA ASP A 338 18.80 -18.55 6.93
C ASP A 338 17.81 -19.61 7.44
N MET A 339 16.56 -19.49 6.99
CA MET A 339 15.47 -20.38 7.41
C MET A 339 15.67 -21.81 6.92
N ASN A 340 16.19 -21.97 5.70
CA ASN A 340 16.39 -23.29 5.11
C ASN A 340 17.41 -24.10 5.91
N ASN A 341 18.57 -23.51 6.28
CA ASN A 341 19.55 -24.23 7.09
C ASN A 341 19.11 -24.37 8.55
N LEU A 342 18.36 -23.42 9.11
CA LEU A 342 17.85 -23.53 10.48
C LEU A 342 16.95 -24.77 10.67
N PHE A 343 16.11 -25.07 9.69
CA PHE A 343 15.17 -26.19 9.75
C PHE A 343 15.56 -27.41 8.92
N ASP A 344 16.66 -27.34 8.16
CA ASP A 344 17.06 -28.36 7.18
C ASP A 344 15.88 -28.71 6.24
N THR A 345 15.21 -27.65 5.75
CA THR A 345 13.98 -27.74 4.95
C THR A 345 14.01 -26.67 3.86
N ASP A 346 13.67 -27.03 2.63
CA ASP A 346 13.58 -26.08 1.53
C ASP A 346 12.23 -25.35 1.53
N PHE A 347 12.25 -24.04 1.78
CA PHE A 347 11.07 -23.17 1.73
C PHE A 347 10.95 -22.39 0.40
N THR A 348 11.78 -22.70 -0.60
CA THR A 348 11.84 -21.93 -1.84
C THR A 348 10.53 -22.05 -2.63
N MET A 349 9.99 -20.90 -3.03
CA MET A 349 8.91 -20.76 -3.99
C MET A 349 9.28 -19.64 -4.95
N THR A 350 8.88 -19.72 -6.21
CA THR A 350 9.01 -18.60 -7.14
C THR A 350 8.00 -17.49 -6.81
N LYS A 351 8.25 -16.27 -7.27
CA LYS A 351 7.31 -15.15 -7.10
C LYS A 351 5.91 -15.44 -7.67
N ALA A 352 5.83 -16.15 -8.79
CA ALA A 352 4.56 -16.57 -9.39
C ALA A 352 3.82 -17.58 -8.49
N GLU A 353 4.51 -18.62 -8.00
CA GLU A 353 3.91 -19.59 -7.08
C GLU A 353 3.42 -18.92 -5.78
N ARG A 354 4.16 -17.97 -5.24
CA ARG A 354 3.73 -17.25 -4.03
C ARG A 354 2.46 -16.43 -4.25
N LEU A 355 2.30 -15.80 -5.42
CA LEU A 355 1.08 -15.09 -5.81
C LEU A 355 -0.10 -16.05 -6.02
N ASP A 356 0.11 -17.12 -6.79
CA ASP A 356 -0.95 -18.07 -7.15
C ASP A 356 -1.46 -18.89 -5.95
N TYR A 357 -0.58 -19.20 -5.00
CA TYR A 357 -0.88 -20.04 -3.83
C TYR A 357 -1.13 -19.24 -2.54
N GLY A 358 -1.16 -17.90 -2.62
CA GLY A 358 -1.55 -17.03 -1.51
C GLY A 358 -0.52 -16.89 -0.39
N GLU A 359 0.77 -17.11 -0.69
CA GLU A 359 1.87 -16.91 0.27
C GLU A 359 2.34 -15.45 0.31
N SER A 360 2.25 -14.73 -0.81
CA SER A 360 2.70 -13.34 -0.86
C SER A 360 1.87 -12.51 -1.83
N LEU A 361 1.69 -11.24 -1.49
CA LEU A 361 0.95 -10.22 -2.23
C LEU A 361 1.36 -8.84 -1.68
N MET A 362 0.98 -7.75 -2.33
CA MET A 362 1.29 -6.42 -1.83
C MET A 362 0.60 -6.15 -0.48
N THR A 363 1.38 -5.91 0.57
CA THR A 363 0.87 -5.67 1.94
C THR A 363 1.18 -4.27 2.47
N HIS A 364 2.14 -3.56 1.87
CA HIS A 364 2.56 -2.24 2.36
C HIS A 364 3.15 -1.39 1.22
N ALA A 365 2.93 -0.09 1.32
CA ALA A 365 3.42 0.91 0.38
C ALA A 365 4.40 1.89 1.06
N MET A 366 5.49 2.17 0.35
CA MET A 366 6.59 3.02 0.81
C MET A 366 7.09 3.87 -0.36
N VAL A 367 8.20 4.59 -0.17
CA VAL A 367 8.78 5.46 -1.20
C VAL A 367 10.25 5.11 -1.42
N LEU A 368 10.64 4.84 -2.66
CA LEU A 368 12.05 4.79 -3.05
C LEU A 368 12.57 6.23 -3.14
N THR A 369 13.66 6.49 -2.43
CA THR A 369 14.29 7.81 -2.31
C THR A 369 15.76 7.79 -2.72
N GLY A 370 16.25 6.65 -3.18
CA GLY A 370 17.63 6.49 -3.61
C GLY A 370 17.89 5.07 -4.10
N VAL A 371 18.99 4.92 -4.82
CA VAL A 371 19.47 3.64 -5.36
C VAL A 371 20.99 3.69 -5.39
N ASP A 372 21.61 2.57 -5.05
CA ASP A 372 23.04 2.39 -5.21
C ASP A 372 23.31 1.67 -6.54
N LEU A 373 24.07 2.33 -7.41
CA LEU A 373 24.46 1.84 -8.72
C LEU A 373 25.95 1.56 -8.74
N VAL A 374 26.32 0.30 -8.96
CA VAL A 374 27.72 -0.14 -9.12
C VAL A 374 27.85 -0.72 -10.53
N ASP A 375 28.79 -0.18 -11.31
CA ASP A 375 28.99 -0.56 -12.72
C ASP A 375 27.72 -0.52 -13.59
N GLY A 376 26.79 0.40 -13.27
CA GLY A 376 25.52 0.59 -13.98
C GLY A 376 24.40 -0.36 -13.56
N HIS A 377 24.60 -1.16 -12.50
CA HIS A 377 23.60 -2.09 -11.97
C HIS A 377 23.17 -1.69 -10.56
N SER A 378 21.88 -1.79 -10.26
CA SER A 378 21.36 -1.58 -8.90
C SER A 378 21.82 -2.70 -7.97
N THR A 379 22.30 -2.30 -6.79
CA THR A 379 22.72 -3.25 -5.74
C THR A 379 21.77 -3.20 -4.54
N LYS A 380 21.25 -2.01 -4.22
CA LYS A 380 20.32 -1.76 -3.12
C LYS A 380 19.60 -0.42 -3.29
N TRP A 381 18.52 -0.26 -2.55
CA TRP A 381 17.56 0.83 -2.68
C TRP A 381 17.31 1.48 -1.31
N LYS A 382 17.20 2.81 -1.30
CA LYS A 382 16.84 3.59 -0.11
C LYS A 382 15.33 3.73 -0.04
N VAL A 383 14.75 3.31 1.08
CA VAL A 383 13.31 3.24 1.27
C VAL A 383 12.89 4.19 2.39
N GLU A 384 12.06 5.16 2.10
CA GLU A 384 11.38 5.96 3.13
C GLU A 384 10.11 5.23 3.57
N ASN A 385 10.11 4.81 4.84
CA ASN A 385 8.95 4.20 5.47
C ASN A 385 8.11 5.25 6.22
N SER A 386 6.94 4.85 6.70
CA SER A 386 5.97 5.69 7.41
C SER A 386 5.68 5.17 8.81
N TRP A 387 6.68 4.59 9.49
CA TRP A 387 6.57 4.04 10.85
C TRP A 387 7.29 4.90 11.91
N GLY A 388 7.65 6.14 11.56
CA GLY A 388 8.39 7.05 12.42
C GLY A 388 9.90 6.78 12.46
N ASP A 389 10.59 7.61 13.22
CA ASP A 389 12.06 7.73 13.22
C ASP A 389 12.80 6.73 14.12
N LYS A 390 12.07 5.83 14.79
CA LYS A 390 12.63 4.87 15.77
C LYS A 390 13.00 3.50 15.19
N VAL A 391 12.70 3.27 13.91
CA VAL A 391 12.97 2.00 13.21
C VAL A 391 13.88 2.26 12.03
N GLY A 392 14.72 1.31 11.67
CA GLY A 392 15.73 1.50 10.63
C GLY A 392 16.69 2.64 10.95
N GLU A 393 17.20 3.28 9.90
CA GLU A 393 18.03 4.48 10.02
C GLU A 393 17.14 5.71 9.98
N GLN A 394 16.71 6.21 11.16
CA GLN A 394 15.81 7.36 11.28
C GLN A 394 14.49 7.21 10.51
N GLY A 395 13.98 5.99 10.42
CA GLY A 395 12.77 5.65 9.66
C GLY A 395 13.02 5.21 8.22
N PHE A 396 14.25 5.32 7.73
CA PHE A 396 14.64 4.81 6.41
C PHE A 396 15.09 3.35 6.50
N PHE A 397 14.73 2.61 5.47
CA PHE A 397 15.07 1.21 5.27
C PHE A 397 16.03 1.08 4.10
N VAL A 398 16.78 -0.01 4.08
CA VAL A 398 17.64 -0.43 2.99
C VAL A 398 17.11 -1.72 2.43
N MET A 399 16.91 -1.77 1.11
CA MET A 399 16.36 -2.91 0.41
C MET A 399 17.36 -3.44 -0.60
N SER A 400 17.74 -4.71 -0.53
CA SER A 400 18.66 -5.29 -1.52
C SER A 400 17.98 -5.45 -2.88
N ASP A 401 18.74 -5.46 -3.97
CA ASP A 401 18.18 -5.66 -5.32
C ASP A 401 17.49 -7.02 -5.48
N ALA A 402 18.01 -8.07 -4.83
CA ALA A 402 17.38 -9.38 -4.83
C ALA A 402 16.03 -9.38 -4.09
N TRP A 403 15.86 -8.55 -3.05
CA TRP A 403 14.56 -8.41 -2.37
C TRP A 403 13.55 -7.65 -3.24
N MET A 404 14.01 -6.61 -3.95
CA MET A 404 13.20 -5.91 -4.96
C MET A 404 12.61 -6.91 -5.97
N ASP A 405 13.43 -7.83 -6.47
CA ASP A 405 13.00 -8.86 -7.43
C ASP A 405 11.88 -9.76 -6.87
N GLU A 406 12.03 -10.23 -5.62
CA GLU A 406 11.16 -11.24 -5.04
C GLU A 406 9.85 -10.69 -4.45
N TYR A 407 9.89 -9.52 -3.82
CA TYR A 407 8.79 -9.04 -2.95
C TYR A 407 8.26 -7.64 -3.28
N THR A 408 8.77 -6.99 -4.33
CA THR A 408 8.18 -5.74 -4.84
C THR A 408 7.25 -6.01 -6.02
N TYR A 409 6.04 -5.45 -5.97
CA TYR A 409 4.98 -5.76 -6.94
C TYR A 409 4.57 -4.56 -7.78
N GLN A 410 4.73 -3.34 -7.27
CA GLN A 410 4.18 -2.15 -7.89
C GLN A 410 5.12 -0.95 -7.72
N ILE A 411 5.31 -0.16 -8.76
CA ILE A 411 5.90 1.18 -8.70
C ILE A 411 4.98 2.15 -9.44
N VAL A 412 5.08 3.44 -9.11
CA VAL A 412 4.39 4.50 -9.83
C VAL A 412 5.41 5.42 -10.44
N VAL A 413 5.37 5.53 -11.77
CA VAL A 413 6.32 6.32 -12.54
C VAL A 413 5.63 7.26 -13.52
N ARG A 414 6.35 8.28 -13.98
CA ARG A 414 5.90 9.18 -15.04
C ARG A 414 5.71 8.44 -16.36
N LYS A 415 4.63 8.76 -17.08
CA LYS A 415 4.27 8.17 -18.37
C LYS A 415 5.31 8.37 -19.45
N GLU A 416 6.01 9.50 -19.41
CA GLU A 416 7.06 9.84 -20.38
C GLU A 416 8.30 8.93 -20.29
N LEU A 417 8.47 8.21 -19.17
CA LEU A 417 9.57 7.24 -19.00
C LEU A 417 9.30 5.92 -19.73
N LEU A 418 8.04 5.64 -20.08
CA LEU A 418 7.67 4.43 -20.78
C LEU A 418 8.03 4.50 -22.26
N THR A 419 8.30 3.35 -22.85
CA THR A 419 8.46 3.24 -24.31
C THR A 419 7.15 3.57 -25.03
N GLU A 420 7.22 3.96 -26.31
CA GLU A 420 6.03 4.23 -27.12
C GLU A 420 5.06 3.02 -27.15
N GLU A 421 5.60 1.80 -27.20
CA GLU A 421 4.81 0.57 -27.17
C GLU A 421 4.05 0.41 -25.84
N GLN A 422 4.73 0.68 -24.72
CA GLN A 422 4.14 0.61 -23.40
C GLN A 422 3.07 1.70 -23.22
N GLN A 423 3.33 2.93 -23.67
CA GLN A 423 2.33 4.01 -23.67
C GLN A 423 1.10 3.63 -24.50
N ALA A 424 1.28 3.00 -25.67
CA ALA A 424 0.18 2.54 -26.50
C ALA A 424 -0.68 1.45 -25.83
N GLN A 425 -0.12 0.63 -24.92
CA GLN A 425 -0.91 -0.32 -24.11
C GLN A 425 -1.82 0.39 -23.11
N LEU A 426 -1.44 1.58 -22.62
CA LEU A 426 -2.26 2.34 -21.68
C LEU A 426 -3.58 2.83 -22.27
N GLU A 427 -3.65 2.96 -23.60
CA GLU A 427 -4.84 3.35 -24.35
C GLU A 427 -5.77 2.17 -24.68
N GLN A 428 -5.33 0.93 -24.45
CA GLN A 428 -6.15 -0.26 -24.68
C GLN A 428 -7.11 -0.52 -23.51
N THR A 429 -8.21 -1.21 -23.79
CA THR A 429 -9.09 -1.73 -22.75
C THR A 429 -8.31 -2.73 -21.87
N PRO A 430 -8.20 -2.50 -20.55
CA PRO A 430 -7.45 -3.38 -19.67
C PRO A 430 -8.15 -4.74 -19.51
N VAL A 431 -7.36 -5.77 -19.24
CA VAL A 431 -7.88 -7.08 -18.82
C VAL A 431 -8.47 -6.95 -17.42
N VAL A 432 -9.72 -7.38 -17.24
CA VAL A 432 -10.42 -7.32 -15.95
C VAL A 432 -10.11 -8.57 -15.13
N LEU A 433 -9.40 -8.40 -14.03
CA LEU A 433 -9.08 -9.44 -13.06
C LEU A 433 -10.23 -9.60 -12.04
N ALA A 434 -10.30 -10.77 -11.41
CA ALA A 434 -11.32 -11.05 -10.41
C ALA A 434 -11.13 -10.19 -9.14
N PRO A 435 -12.20 -9.92 -8.36
CA PRO A 435 -12.10 -9.04 -7.17
C PRO A 435 -11.09 -9.48 -6.11
N TRP A 436 -10.80 -10.78 -6.03
CA TRP A 436 -9.87 -11.40 -5.09
C TRP A 436 -8.50 -11.71 -5.72
N ASP A 437 -8.18 -11.14 -6.88
CA ASP A 437 -6.85 -11.24 -7.47
C ASP A 437 -5.80 -10.61 -6.53
N PRO A 438 -4.60 -11.20 -6.36
CA PRO A 438 -3.58 -10.65 -5.46
C PRO A 438 -3.08 -9.26 -5.88
N MET A 439 -3.23 -8.85 -7.15
CA MET A 439 -2.95 -7.47 -7.58
C MET A 439 -4.07 -6.49 -7.22
N GLY A 440 -5.19 -6.98 -6.71
CA GLY A 440 -6.23 -6.20 -6.05
C GLY A 440 -5.99 -5.97 -4.57
N ALA A 441 -4.87 -6.47 -4.03
CA ALA A 441 -4.50 -6.22 -2.64
C ALA A 441 -4.44 -4.72 -2.35
N LEU A 442 -4.88 -4.36 -1.15
CA LEU A 442 -4.93 -2.99 -0.67
C LEU A 442 -3.88 -2.85 0.44
N ALA A 443 -2.80 -2.13 0.14
CA ALA A 443 -1.69 -1.88 1.04
C ALA A 443 -2.06 -0.88 2.14
#